data_AF-A0A2V5Q0G0-F1
#
_entry.id   AF-A0A2V5Q0G0-F1
#
_cell.length_a   1.000
_cell.length_b   1.000
_cell.length_c   1.000
_cell.angle_alpha   90.00
_cell.angle_beta   90.00
_cell.angle_gamma   90.00
#
_symmetry.space_group_name_H-M   'P 1'
#
loop_
_entity.id
_entity.type
_entity.pdbx_description
1 polymer ?
#
loop_
_entity_poly.entity_id
_entity_poly.type
_entity_poly.pdbx_seq_one_letter_code
_entity_poly.pdbx_strand_id
1 'polypeptide(L)' 'MAYLNENYLKLQAGYLFPEIARRVREFCDANPDAAQRLIRCGIGDVTEPLPPAIIAAMHQAVDELGVRETFRGYGHEQGL' A
#
# COMPACT_ATOMS: atom_id res chain seq x y z
N MET A 1 18.10 -20.91 -24.32
CA MET A 1 17.15 -21.17 -23.21
C MET A 1 17.29 -20.05 -22.20
N ALA A 2 16.18 -19.52 -21.68
CA ALA A 2 16.23 -18.55 -20.60
C ALA A 2 16.56 -19.27 -19.29
N TYR A 3 17.48 -18.71 -18.51
CA TYR A 3 17.86 -19.21 -17.19
C TYR A 3 17.13 -18.43 -16.10
N LEU A 4 16.69 -19.13 -15.06
CA LEU A 4 16.12 -18.49 -13.87
C LEU A 4 17.24 -17.83 -13.06
N ASN A 5 16.98 -16.66 -12.48
CA ASN A 5 17.87 -16.05 -11.52
C ASN A 5 17.86 -16.89 -10.22
N GLU A 6 18.92 -17.67 -10.00
CA GLU A 6 19.06 -18.58 -8.84
C GLU A 6 18.97 -17.87 -7.49
N ASN A 7 19.15 -16.53 -7.43
CA ASN A 7 18.95 -15.77 -6.20
C ASN A 7 17.50 -15.81 -5.69
N TYR A 8 16.51 -16.07 -6.56
CA TYR A 8 15.13 -16.29 -6.11
C TYR A 8 14.99 -17.52 -5.20
N LEU A 9 15.83 -18.53 -5.39
CA LEU A 9 15.82 -19.75 -4.56
C LEU A 9 16.40 -19.52 -3.16
N LYS A 10 17.12 -18.41 -2.96
CA LYS A 10 17.71 -18.02 -1.66
C LYS A 10 16.73 -17.26 -0.78
N LEU A 11 15.62 -16.77 -1.33
CA LEU A 11 14.59 -16.07 -0.56
C LEU A 11 13.92 -17.07 0.39
N GLN A 12 14.01 -16.83 1.69
CA GLN A 12 13.31 -17.65 2.67
C GLN A 12 11.80 -17.49 2.47
N ALA A 13 11.07 -18.61 2.58
CA ALA A 13 9.63 -18.62 2.44
C ALA A 13 8.96 -17.90 3.61
N GLY A 14 7.93 -17.13 3.31
CA GLY A 14 7.08 -16.47 4.30
C GLY A 14 7.59 -15.10 4.71
N TYR A 15 7.17 -14.06 3.98
CA TYR A 15 7.23 -12.71 4.52
C TYR A 15 6.41 -12.66 5.82
N LEU A 16 6.96 -12.02 6.84
CA LEU A 16 6.39 -11.96 8.20
C LEU A 16 4.92 -11.56 8.22
N PHE A 17 4.55 -10.53 7.44
CA PHE A 17 3.20 -9.95 7.45
C PHE A 17 2.14 -10.80 6.74
N PRO A 18 2.40 -11.39 5.55
CA PRO A 18 1.54 -12.41 4.97
C PRO A 18 1.19 -13.57 5.92
N GLU A 19 2.16 -14.06 6.69
CA GLU A 19 1.92 -15.16 7.64
C GLU A 19 1.07 -14.70 8.84
N ILE A 20 1.31 -13.49 9.36
CA ILE A 20 0.43 -12.88 10.38
C ILE A 20 -0.99 -12.72 9.84
N ALA A 21 -1.16 -12.24 8.61
CA ALA A 21 -2.46 -12.05 7.98
C ALA A 21 -3.23 -13.39 7.81
N ARG A 22 -2.52 -14.46 7.43
CA ARG A 22 -3.09 -15.81 7.34
C ARG A 22 -3.63 -16.29 8.69
N ARG A 23 -2.83 -16.21 9.75
CA ARG A 23 -3.23 -16.65 11.10
C ARG A 23 -4.36 -15.80 11.68
N VAL A 24 -4.34 -14.48 11.46
CA VAL A 24 -5.43 -13.60 11.90
C VAL A 24 -6.74 -13.98 11.21
N ARG A 25 -6.70 -14.31 9.91
CA ARG A 25 -7.88 -14.76 9.17
C ARG A 25 -8.43 -16.07 9.74
N GLU A 26 -7.59 -17.08 9.89
CA GLU A 26 -7.98 -18.37 10.49
C GLU A 26 -8.59 -18.19 11.89
N PHE A 27 -8.02 -17.31 12.71
CA PHE A 27 -8.59 -16.97 14.01
C PHE A 27 -9.97 -16.30 13.90
N CYS A 28 -10.15 -15.34 12.97
CA CYS A 28 -11.42 -14.64 12.79
C CYS A 28 -12.52 -15.60 12.31
N ASP A 29 -12.20 -16.48 11.36
CA ASP A 29 -13.14 -17.45 10.80
C ASP A 29 -13.59 -18.48 11.86
N ALA A 30 -12.66 -18.92 12.71
CA ALA A 30 -12.95 -19.86 13.79
C ALA A 30 -13.61 -19.21 15.03
N ASN A 31 -13.51 -17.89 15.21
CA ASN A 31 -13.99 -17.18 16.40
C ASN A 31 -14.76 -15.90 16.03
N PRO A 32 -15.95 -15.98 15.41
CA PRO A 32 -16.69 -14.80 14.92
C PRO A 32 -16.97 -13.75 16.01
N ASP A 33 -17.36 -14.18 17.21
CA ASP A 33 -17.66 -13.27 18.33
C ASP A 33 -16.42 -12.54 18.87
N ALA A 34 -15.26 -13.21 18.84
CA ALA A 34 -13.99 -12.60 19.23
C ALA A 34 -13.47 -11.67 18.12
N ALA A 35 -13.71 -12.01 16.86
CA ALA A 35 -13.31 -11.22 15.70
C ALA A 35 -13.93 -9.81 15.72
N GLN A 36 -15.17 -9.67 16.20
CA GLN A 36 -15.84 -8.36 16.37
C GLN A 36 -15.09 -7.40 17.31
N ARG A 37 -14.26 -7.93 18.21
CA ARG A 37 -13.53 -7.16 19.22
C ARG A 37 -12.01 -7.14 18.98
N LEU A 38 -11.56 -7.66 17.85
CA LEU A 38 -10.14 -7.76 17.54
C LEU A 38 -9.54 -6.38 17.23
N ILE A 39 -8.58 -5.95 18.04
CA ILE A 39 -7.80 -4.73 17.80
C ILE A 39 -6.50 -5.11 17.08
N ARG A 40 -6.25 -4.53 15.90
CA ARG A 40 -5.09 -4.83 15.06
C ARG A 40 -3.96 -3.82 15.29
N CYS A 41 -3.02 -4.15 16.18
CA CYS A 41 -1.80 -3.36 16.43
C CYS A 41 -0.55 -3.93 15.71
N GLY A 42 -0.76 -4.61 14.56
CA GLY A 42 0.30 -5.21 13.75
C GLY A 42 0.92 -4.21 12.77
N ILE A 43 1.08 -4.62 11.50
CA ILE A 43 1.49 -3.69 10.42
C ILE A 43 0.52 -2.51 10.28
N GLY A 44 -0.77 -2.75 10.57
CA GLY A 44 -1.81 -1.75 10.49
C GLY A 44 -2.07 -1.25 9.07
N ASP A 45 -3.12 -0.47 8.94
CA ASP A 45 -3.34 0.47 7.84
C ASP A 45 -3.70 1.81 8.47
N VAL A 46 -3.50 2.92 7.77
CA VAL A 46 -3.88 4.24 8.28
C VAL A 46 -5.40 4.35 8.33
N THR A 47 -5.92 4.96 9.41
CA THR A 47 -7.37 5.09 9.62
C THR A 47 -7.89 6.50 9.39
N GLU A 48 -6.99 7.49 9.40
CA GLU A 48 -7.37 8.90 9.25
C GLU A 48 -7.38 9.32 7.78
N PRO A 49 -8.35 10.14 7.35
CA PRO A 49 -8.40 10.66 6.00
C PRO A 49 -7.26 11.65 5.75
N LEU A 50 -6.96 11.89 4.46
CA LEU A 50 -6.02 12.93 4.08
C LEU A 50 -6.49 14.31 4.57
N PRO A 51 -5.59 15.15 5.11
CA PRO A 51 -5.91 16.52 5.46
C PRO A 51 -6.51 17.31 4.28
N PRO A 52 -7.52 18.17 4.50
CA PRO A 52 -8.17 18.93 3.42
C PRO A 52 -7.20 19.76 2.56
N ALA A 53 -6.13 20.28 3.16
CA ALA A 53 -5.10 21.04 2.43
C ALA A 53 -4.35 20.18 1.41
N ILE A 54 -4.10 18.90 1.73
CA ILE A 54 -3.44 17.95 0.81
C ILE A 54 -4.39 17.63 -0.35
N ILE A 55 -5.66 17.36 -0.03
CA ILE A 55 -6.70 17.08 -1.03
C ILE A 55 -6.83 18.25 -2.01
N ALA A 56 -6.90 19.48 -1.49
CA ALA A 56 -6.99 20.69 -2.32
C ALA A 56 -5.77 20.86 -3.26
N ALA A 57 -4.56 20.66 -2.73
CA ALA A 57 -3.34 20.75 -3.54
C ALA A 57 -3.27 19.66 -4.63
N MET A 58 -3.69 18.44 -4.30
CA MET A 58 -3.76 17.33 -5.28
C MET A 58 -4.78 17.62 -6.38
N HIS A 59 -5.97 18.15 -6.04
CA HIS A 59 -6.95 18.55 -7.04
C HIS A 59 -6.40 19.62 -7.97
N GLN A 60 -5.78 20.67 -7.42
CA GLN A 60 -5.19 21.73 -8.23
C GLN A 60 -4.13 21.21 -9.20
N ALA A 61 -3.27 20.29 -8.75
CA ALA A 61 -2.24 19.70 -9.59
C ALA A 61 -2.85 18.85 -10.73
N VAL A 62 -3.90 18.09 -10.45
CA VAL A 62 -4.63 17.32 -11.47
C VAL A 62 -5.30 18.25 -12.49
N ASP A 63 -5.93 19.33 -12.02
CA ASP A 63 -6.57 20.32 -12.88
C ASP A 63 -5.55 21.04 -13.79
N GLU A 64 -4.37 21.39 -13.27
CA GLU A 64 -3.26 21.98 -14.06
C GLU A 64 -2.80 21.04 -15.19
N LEU A 65 -2.69 19.75 -14.90
CA LEU A 65 -2.28 18.74 -15.89
C LEU A 65 -3.39 18.41 -16.90
N GLY A 66 -4.65 18.74 -16.60
CA GLY A 66 -5.77 18.57 -17.53
C GLY A 66 -5.82 19.61 -18.66
N VAL A 67 -5.07 20.69 -18.54
CA VAL A 67 -5.06 21.82 -19.49
C VAL A 67 -3.77 21.78 -20.32
N ARG A 68 -3.91 21.76 -21.65
CA ARG A 68 -2.77 21.57 -22.57
C ARG A 68 -1.71 22.66 -22.43
N GLU A 69 -2.15 23.88 -22.16
CA GLU A 69 -1.32 25.07 -22.02
C GLU A 69 -0.44 25.04 -20.78
N THR A 70 -0.88 24.37 -19.71
CA THR A 70 -0.16 24.26 -18.42
C THR A 70 0.40 22.86 -18.18
N PHE A 71 0.13 21.91 -19.07
CA PHE A 71 0.61 20.53 -18.96
C PHE A 71 2.14 20.46 -18.85
N ARG A 72 2.62 19.65 -17.90
CA ARG A 72 4.04 19.36 -17.69
C ARG A 72 4.30 17.88 -17.97
N GLY A 73 5.32 17.59 -18.78
CA GLY A 73 5.78 16.23 -19.06
C GLY A 73 6.60 15.65 -17.90
N TYR A 74 7.62 14.86 -18.22
CA TYR A 74 8.50 14.32 -17.17
C TYR A 74 9.17 15.45 -16.37
N GLY A 75 8.98 15.40 -15.05
CA GLY A 75 9.75 16.21 -14.11
C GLY A 75 11.15 15.65 -13.90
N HIS A 76 11.90 16.27 -13.00
CA HIS A 76 13.21 15.75 -12.61
C HIS A 76 13.04 14.36 -11.96
N GLU A 77 13.85 13.39 -12.37
CA GLU A 77 13.74 11.98 -11.96
C GLU A 77 13.92 11.74 -10.44
N GLN A 78 14.50 12.70 -9.74
CA GLN A 78 14.65 12.68 -8.28
C GLN A 78 13.46 13.33 -7.53
N GLY A 79 12.46 13.86 -8.25
CA GLY A 79 11.34 14.61 -7.67
C GLY A 79 11.71 16.02 -7.19
N LEU A 80 12.76 16.62 -7.78
CA LEU A 80 13.21 17.99 -7.54
C LEU A 80 12.54 19.00 -8.48
#